data_AF-A0A257Q4V2-F1
#
_entry.id   AF-A0A257Q4V2-F1
#
_cell.length_a   1.000
_cell.length_b   1.000
_cell.length_c   1.000
_cell.angle_alpha   90.00
_cell.angle_beta   90.00
_cell.angle_gamma   90.00
#
_symmetry.space_group_name_H-M   'P 1'
#
loop_
_entity.id
_entity.type
_entity.pdbx_description
1 polymer ?
#
loop_
_entity_poly.entity_id
_entity_poly.type
_entity_poly.pdbx_seq_one_letter_code
_entity_poly.pdbx_strand_id
1 'polypeptide(L)'
;MKPRTIARLDLMTAAKEAQIRNEISQLTAKLADLAEQRRMLSRYHDQLGQSWRASGVISASTAQRAGTFVTVARLADAQIMALESQSKTQLAQALQNLAAIQSRRGGLEQAAKHAWQADDRRNEHKHDLELTSQYRRKQNTMT
;
A
#
# COMPACT_ATOMS: atom_id res chain seq x y z
N MET A 1 -25.10 7.18 12.98
CA MET A 1 -24.79 7.33 11.54
C MET A 1 -25.65 6.34 10.75
N LYS A 2 -26.17 6.68 9.57
CA LYS A 2 -27.05 5.74 8.83
C LYS A 2 -26.22 4.58 8.23
N PRO A 3 -26.73 3.33 8.20
CA PRO A 3 -26.02 2.17 7.63
C PRO A 3 -25.48 2.42 6.21
N ARG A 4 -26.28 3.06 5.35
CA ARG A 4 -25.89 3.44 3.97
C ARG A 4 -24.64 4.33 3.93
N THR A 5 -24.49 5.25 4.87
CA THR A 5 -23.32 6.14 4.93
C THR A 5 -22.07 5.37 5.32
N ILE A 6 -22.20 4.42 6.26
CA ILE A 6 -21.09 3.56 6.70
C ILE A 6 -20.62 2.66 5.54
N ALA A 7 -21.57 2.03 4.83
CA ALA A 7 -21.25 1.20 3.66
C ALA A 7 -20.51 1.99 2.57
N ARG A 8 -20.93 3.23 2.29
CA ARG A 8 -20.23 4.09 1.33
C ARG A 8 -18.80 4.42 1.77
N LEU A 9 -18.61 4.71 3.06
CA LEU A 9 -17.27 4.99 3.59
C LEU A 9 -16.38 3.76 3.59
N ASP A 10 -16.91 2.56 3.88
CA ASP A 10 -16.14 1.33 3.79
C ASP A 10 -15.71 1.06 2.34
N LEU A 11 -16.60 1.22 1.36
CA LEU A 11 -16.24 1.06 -0.06
C LEU A 11 -15.13 2.04 -0.49
N MET A 12 -15.24 3.32 -0.11
CA MET A 12 -14.19 4.30 -0.39
C MET A 12 -12.87 3.95 0.32
N THR A 13 -12.95 3.41 1.53
CA THR A 13 -11.77 3.04 2.32
C THR A 13 -11.11 1.79 1.75
N ALA A 14 -11.88 0.81 1.29
CA ALA A 14 -11.40 -0.38 0.60
C ALA A 14 -10.73 -0.03 -0.74
N ALA A 15 -11.28 0.91 -1.51
CA ALA A 15 -10.65 1.39 -2.74
C ALA A 15 -9.29 2.05 -2.46
N LYS A 16 -9.19 2.87 -1.40
CA LYS A 16 -7.91 3.45 -0.97
C LYS A 16 -6.92 2.38 -0.49
N GLU A 17 -7.39 1.37 0.24
CA GLU A 17 -6.55 0.25 0.67
C GLU A 17 -5.93 -0.48 -0.54
N ALA A 18 -6.75 -0.78 -1.56
CA ALA A 18 -6.28 -1.41 -2.79
C ALA A 18 -5.24 -0.56 -3.52
N GLN A 19 -5.46 0.76 -3.60
CA GLN A 19 -4.49 1.70 -4.18
C GLN A 19 -3.14 1.66 -3.43
N ILE A 20 -3.15 1.71 -2.09
CA ILE A 20 -1.92 1.67 -1.29
C ILE A 20 -1.21 0.32 -1.46
N ARG A 21 -1.95 -0.79 -1.52
CA ARG A 21 -1.36 -2.11 -1.77
C ARG A 21 -0.65 -2.17 -3.12
N ASN A 22 -1.26 -1.61 -4.17
CA ASN A 22 -0.63 -1.50 -5.48
C ASN A 22 0.64 -0.65 -5.45
N GLU A 23 0.60 0.49 -4.74
CA GLU A 23 1.77 1.35 -4.53
C GLU A 23 2.91 0.59 -3.82
N ILE A 24 2.59 -0.16 -2.75
CA ILE A 24 3.55 -1.01 -2.04
C ILE A 24 4.17 -2.04 -2.98
N SER A 25 3.36 -2.72 -3.81
CA SER A 25 3.86 -3.69 -4.78
C SER A 25 4.80 -3.04 -5.80
N GLN A 26 4.46 -1.86 -6.33
CA GLN A 26 5.30 -1.13 -7.28
C GLN A 26 6.63 -0.68 -6.65
N LEU A 27 6.60 -0.13 -5.44
CA LEU A 27 7.81 0.27 -4.72
C LEU A 27 8.70 -0.92 -4.38
N THR A 28 8.10 -2.06 -4.02
CA THR A 28 8.84 -3.30 -3.74
C THR A 28 9.53 -3.82 -5.00
N ALA A 29 8.84 -3.83 -6.14
CA ALA A 29 9.43 -4.22 -7.43
C ALA A 29 10.58 -3.27 -7.82
N LYS A 30 10.37 -1.95 -7.69
CA LYS A 30 11.41 -0.95 -7.96
C LYS A 30 12.66 -1.16 -7.10
N LEU A 31 12.50 -1.49 -5.82
CA LEU A 31 13.63 -1.79 -4.93
C LEU A 31 14.37 -3.07 -5.35
N ALA A 32 13.66 -4.09 -5.83
CA ALA A 32 14.28 -5.30 -6.36
C ALA A 32 15.09 -5.00 -7.63
N ASP A 33 14.55 -4.19 -8.54
CA ASP A 33 15.25 -3.77 -9.75
C ASP A 33 16.52 -2.97 -9.44
N LEU A 34 16.44 -2.02 -8.50
CA LEU A 34 17.62 -1.26 -8.04
C LEU A 34 18.67 -2.17 -7.41
N ALA A 35 18.28 -3.16 -6.62
CA ALA A 35 19.20 -4.13 -6.04
C ALA A 35 19.91 -4.96 -7.11
N GLU A 36 19.20 -5.35 -8.18
CA GLU A 36 19.78 -6.07 -9.30
C GLU A 36 20.74 -5.20 -10.12
N GLN A 37 20.42 -3.92 -10.35
CA GLN A 37 21.34 -2.97 -10.98
C GLN A 37 22.66 -2.82 -10.19
N ARG A 38 22.61 -2.77 -8.85
CA ARG A 38 23.83 -2.74 -8.02
C ARG A 38 24.65 -4.01 -8.15
N ARG A 39 24.00 -5.18 -8.19
CA ARG A 39 24.70 -6.46 -8.41
C ARG A 39 25.39 -6.49 -9.77
N MET A 40 24.73 -6.00 -10.81
CA MET A 40 25.34 -5.90 -12.15
C MET A 40 26.57 -4.99 -12.13
N LEU A 41 26.47 -3.79 -11.56
CA LEU A 41 27.60 -2.86 -11.44
C LEU A 41 28.77 -3.47 -10.66
N SER A 42 28.49 -4.18 -9.56
CA SER A 42 29.51 -4.88 -8.77
C SER A 42 30.21 -5.96 -9.60
N ARG A 43 29.46 -6.79 -10.32
CA ARG A 43 30.04 -7.84 -11.20
C ARG A 43 30.93 -7.26 -12.28
N TYR A 44 30.51 -6.17 -12.92
CA TYR A 44 31.32 -5.49 -13.93
C TYR A 44 32.59 -4.90 -13.33
N HIS A 45 32.52 -4.33 -12.13
CA HIS A 45 33.69 -3.84 -11.41
C HIS A 45 34.69 -4.97 -11.11
N ASP A 46 34.21 -6.13 -10.65
CA ASP A 46 35.05 -7.30 -10.39
C ASP A 46 35.72 -7.85 -11.66
N GLN A 47 34.96 -7.92 -12.77
CA GLN A 47 35.48 -8.35 -14.06
C GLN A 47 36.56 -7.41 -14.59
N LEU A 48 36.34 -6.09 -14.50
CA LEU A 48 37.38 -5.11 -14.84
C LEU A 48 38.60 -5.31 -13.96
N GLY A 49 38.44 -5.38 -12.64
CA GLY A 49 39.54 -5.60 -11.71
C GLY A 49 40.34 -6.87 -12.00
N GLN A 50 39.68 -7.97 -12.38
CA GLN A 50 40.34 -9.20 -12.81
C GLN A 50 41.10 -9.03 -14.13
N SER A 51 40.51 -8.37 -15.13
CA SER A 51 41.18 -8.09 -16.41
C SER A 51 42.46 -7.27 -16.23
N TRP A 52 42.45 -6.30 -15.29
CA TRP A 52 43.62 -5.49 -14.92
C TRP A 52 44.72 -6.30 -14.24
N ARG A 53 44.38 -7.31 -13.43
CA ARG A 53 45.37 -8.19 -12.77
C ARG A 53 45.93 -9.26 -13.70
N ALA A 54 45.17 -9.68 -14.71
CA ALA A 54 45.52 -10.81 -15.58
C ALA A 54 46.36 -10.43 -16.82
N SER A 55 46.48 -9.15 -17.18
CA SER A 55 47.15 -8.72 -18.41
C SER A 55 48.41 -7.87 -18.17
N GLY A 56 49.51 -8.25 -18.85
CA GLY A 56 50.66 -7.37 -19.11
C GLY A 56 50.32 -6.23 -20.07
N VAL A 57 51.26 -5.28 -20.24
CA VAL A 57 51.20 -4.02 -21.03
C VAL A 57 49.83 -3.71 -21.63
N ILE A 58 49.07 -2.87 -20.93
CA ILE A 58 47.70 -2.51 -21.30
C ILE A 58 47.74 -1.29 -22.21
N SER A 59 46.99 -1.32 -23.33
CA SER A 59 46.95 -0.19 -24.25
C SER A 59 46.37 1.06 -23.58
N ALA A 60 46.87 2.24 -23.94
CA ALA A 60 46.35 3.51 -23.44
C ALA A 60 44.83 3.67 -23.69
N SER A 61 44.33 3.13 -24.82
CA SER A 61 42.90 3.16 -25.16
C SER A 61 42.04 2.33 -24.18
N THR A 62 42.56 1.19 -23.71
CA THR A 62 41.90 0.32 -22.72
C THR A 62 41.88 1.00 -21.35
N ALA A 63 42.97 1.65 -20.96
CA ALA A 63 43.06 2.43 -19.72
C ALA A 63 42.08 3.61 -19.69
N GLN A 64 41.99 4.35 -20.79
CA GLN A 64 41.09 5.50 -20.91
C GLN A 64 39.61 5.06 -20.82
N ARG A 65 39.22 3.99 -21.52
CA ARG A 65 37.86 3.43 -21.43
C ARG A 65 37.50 2.95 -20.02
N ALA A 66 38.42 2.30 -19.33
CA ALA A 66 38.20 1.87 -17.95
C ALA A 66 38.06 3.07 -16.99
N GLY A 67 38.85 4.12 -17.16
CA GLY A 67 38.73 5.36 -16.37
C GLY A 67 37.37 6.05 -16.56
N THR A 68 36.89 6.13 -17.81
CA THR A 68 35.53 6.62 -18.10
C THR A 68 34.47 5.73 -17.46
N PHE A 69 34.60 4.40 -17.59
CA PHE A 69 33.65 3.47 -16.99
C PHE A 69 33.58 3.60 -15.46
N VAL A 70 34.72 3.66 -14.76
CA VAL A 70 34.75 3.80 -13.29
C VAL A 70 34.04 5.08 -12.86
N THR A 71 34.25 6.17 -13.59
CA THR A 71 33.56 7.45 -13.33
C THR A 71 32.05 7.31 -13.50
N VAL A 72 31.60 6.74 -14.61
CA VAL A 72 30.16 6.52 -14.90
C VAL A 72 29.53 5.56 -13.88
N ALA A 73 30.22 4.49 -13.52
CA ALA A 73 29.74 3.49 -12.56
C ALA A 73 29.57 4.10 -11.16
N ARG A 74 30.49 4.96 -10.72
CA ARG A 74 30.36 5.70 -9.45
C ARG A 74 29.15 6.63 -9.44
N LEU A 75 28.92 7.35 -10.53
CA LEU A 75 27.75 8.22 -10.68
C LEU A 75 26.45 7.39 -10.66
N ALA A 76 26.43 6.25 -11.36
CA ALA A 76 25.30 5.34 -11.38
C ALA A 76 25.02 4.76 -9.98
N ASP A 77 26.02 4.29 -9.25
CA ASP A 77 25.83 3.75 -7.90
C ASP A 77 25.31 4.82 -6.93
N ALA A 78 25.83 6.05 -6.99
CA ALA A 78 25.31 7.17 -6.19
C ALA A 78 23.83 7.48 -6.50
N GLN A 79 23.44 7.49 -7.78
CA GLN A 79 22.05 7.67 -8.20
C GLN A 79 21.16 6.52 -7.72
N ILE A 80 21.62 5.28 -7.86
CA ILE A 80 20.89 4.09 -7.41
C ILE A 80 20.69 4.14 -5.89
N MET A 81 21.72 4.48 -5.11
CA MET A 81 21.60 4.63 -3.65
C MET A 81 20.61 5.71 -3.25
N ALA A 82 20.61 6.86 -3.94
CA ALA A 82 19.65 7.93 -3.70
C ALA A 82 18.21 7.47 -4.00
N LEU A 83 17.98 6.83 -5.14
CA LEU A 83 16.68 6.27 -5.52
C LEU A 83 16.22 5.15 -4.59
N GLU A 84 17.13 4.31 -4.11
CA GLU A 84 16.86 3.24 -3.16
C GLU A 84 16.40 3.83 -1.82
N SER A 85 17.13 4.81 -1.29
CA SER A 85 16.78 5.52 -0.05
C SER A 85 15.40 6.19 -0.12
N GLN A 86 15.14 6.89 -1.23
CA GLN A 86 13.84 7.51 -1.48
C GLN A 86 12.73 6.47 -1.56
N SER A 87 12.93 5.38 -2.30
CA SER A 87 11.91 4.34 -2.49
C SER A 87 11.63 3.57 -1.20
N LYS A 88 12.65 3.36 -0.35
CA LYS A 88 12.49 2.81 1.01
C LYS A 88 11.65 3.72 1.91
N THR A 89 11.89 5.03 1.85
CA THR A 89 11.13 6.02 2.62
C THR A 89 9.66 6.05 2.19
N GLN A 90 9.41 6.05 0.87
CA GLN A 90 8.06 5.96 0.31
C GLN A 90 7.37 4.65 0.72
N LEU A 91 8.09 3.52 0.68
CA LEU A 91 7.54 2.22 1.08
C LEU A 91 7.15 2.21 2.56
N ALA A 92 8.01 2.75 3.44
CA ALA A 92 7.71 2.84 4.86
C ALA A 92 6.45 3.70 5.11
N GLN A 93 6.32 4.82 4.41
CA GLN A 93 5.14 5.68 4.50
C GLN A 93 3.88 4.98 3.98
N ALA A 94 3.96 4.27 2.85
CA ALA A 94 2.84 3.51 2.29
C ALA A 94 2.37 2.40 3.25
N LEU A 95 3.31 1.71 3.92
CA LEU A 95 3.00 0.70 4.94
C LEU A 95 2.31 1.31 6.17
N GLN A 96 2.77 2.47 6.64
CA GLN A 96 2.10 3.20 7.73
C GLN A 96 0.68 3.61 7.35
N ASN A 97 0.50 4.13 6.13
CA ASN A 97 -0.82 4.51 5.61
C ASN A 97 -1.74 3.29 5.49
N LEU A 98 -1.22 2.14 5.06
CA LEU A 98 -1.98 0.89 5.00
C LEU A 98 -2.50 0.50 6.38
N ALA A 99 -1.64 0.52 7.40
CA ALA A 99 -2.03 0.21 8.78
C ALA A 99 -3.12 1.16 9.30
N ALA A 100 -2.99 2.46 9.02
CA ALA A 100 -3.99 3.46 9.39
C ALA A 100 -5.34 3.21 8.69
N ILE A 101 -5.33 2.86 7.40
CA ILE A 101 -6.55 2.51 6.65
C ILE A 101 -7.20 1.24 7.19
N GLN A 102 -6.42 0.21 7.49
CA GLN A 102 -6.93 -1.05 8.05
C GLN A 102 -7.60 -0.82 9.42
N SER A 103 -6.97 -0.02 10.28
CA SER A 103 -7.55 0.39 11.57
C SER A 103 -8.89 1.11 11.36
N ARG A 104 -8.94 2.06 10.42
CA ARG A 104 -10.18 2.76 10.06
C ARG A 104 -11.28 1.80 9.56
N ARG A 105 -10.94 0.78 8.77
CA ARG A 105 -11.90 -0.23 8.32
C ARG A 105 -12.45 -1.04 9.48
N GLY A 106 -11.60 -1.46 10.43
CA GLY A 106 -12.04 -2.12 11.65
C GLY A 106 -13.04 -1.27 12.45
N GLY A 107 -12.78 0.05 12.57
CA GLY A 107 -13.73 0.98 13.19
C GLY A 107 -15.05 1.13 12.43
N LEU A 108 -15.02 1.16 11.10
CA LEU A 108 -16.22 1.19 10.27
C LEU A 108 -17.04 -0.10 10.38
N GLU A 109 -16.39 -1.25 10.48
CA GLU A 109 -17.06 -2.55 10.67
C GLU A 109 -17.81 -2.58 12.01
N GLN A 110 -17.18 -2.12 13.09
CA GLN A 110 -17.84 -2.01 14.40
C GLN A 110 -19.01 -1.02 14.35
N ALA A 111 -18.82 0.14 13.73
CA ALA A 111 -19.87 1.12 13.55
C ALA A 111 -21.05 0.57 12.73
N ALA A 112 -20.78 -0.25 11.71
CA ALA A 112 -21.81 -0.92 10.91
C ALA A 112 -22.62 -1.87 11.79
N LYS A 113 -21.96 -2.74 12.57
CA LYS A 113 -22.64 -3.68 13.49
C LYS A 113 -23.58 -2.96 14.46
N HIS A 114 -23.10 -1.88 15.09
CA HIS A 114 -23.93 -1.08 15.99
C HIS A 114 -25.09 -0.38 15.29
N ALA A 115 -24.87 0.12 14.06
CA ALA A 115 -25.92 0.78 13.30
C ALA A 115 -27.03 -0.20 12.89
N TRP A 116 -26.69 -1.43 12.50
CA TRP A 116 -27.66 -2.49 12.20
C TRP A 116 -28.47 -2.87 13.44
N GLN A 117 -27.81 -3.17 14.57
CA GLN A 117 -28.49 -3.48 15.83
C GLN A 117 -29.42 -2.36 16.33
N ALA A 118 -29.09 -1.10 16.04
CA ALA A 118 -29.94 0.03 16.39
C ALA A 118 -31.15 0.17 15.45
N ASP A 119 -31.00 -0.20 14.17
CA ASP A 119 -32.09 -0.20 13.21
C ASP A 119 -33.06 -1.36 13.47
N ASP A 120 -32.54 -2.55 13.75
CA ASP A 120 -33.34 -3.74 14.12
C ASP A 120 -34.22 -3.45 15.33
N ARG A 121 -33.63 -2.94 16.42
CA ARG A 121 -34.39 -2.56 17.64
C ARG A 121 -35.46 -1.50 17.37
N ARG A 122 -35.21 -0.57 16.44
CA ARG A 122 -36.21 0.44 16.05
C ARG A 122 -37.36 -0.18 15.26
N ASN A 123 -37.06 -1.16 14.42
CA ASN A 123 -38.06 -1.87 13.63
C ASN A 123 -38.91 -2.79 14.52
N GLU A 124 -38.30 -3.49 15.47
CA GLU A 124 -39.01 -4.25 16.51
C GLU A 124 -39.96 -3.34 17.30
N HIS A 125 -39.47 -2.21 17.82
CA HIS A 125 -40.31 -1.30 18.60
C HIS A 125 -41.47 -0.70 17.78
N LYS A 126 -41.25 -0.39 16.49
CA LYS A 126 -42.33 0.04 15.60
C LYS A 126 -43.37 -1.05 15.38
N HIS A 127 -42.93 -2.29 15.18
CA HIS A 127 -43.82 -3.42 15.00
C HIS A 127 -44.69 -3.65 16.23
N ASP A 128 -44.11 -3.57 17.44
CA ASP A 128 -44.84 -3.68 18.70
C ASP A 128 -45.90 -2.58 18.85
N LEU A 129 -45.55 -1.34 18.49
CA LEU A 129 -46.49 -0.21 18.50
C LEU A 129 -47.62 -0.41 17.49
N GLU A 130 -47.32 -0.90 16.29
CA GLU A 130 -48.31 -1.21 15.25
C GLU A 130 -49.26 -2.30 15.72
N LEU A 131 -48.76 -3.41 16.25
CA LEU A 131 -49.57 -4.49 16.83
C LEU A 131 -50.48 -3.95 17.94
N THR A 132 -49.93 -3.19 18.89
CA THR A 132 -50.69 -2.60 19.99
C THR A 132 -51.80 -1.67 19.49
N SER A 133 -51.53 -0.88 18.45
CA SER A 133 -52.52 0.01 17.83
C SER A 133 -53.64 -0.75 17.12
N GLN A 134 -53.33 -1.88 16.49
CA GLN A 134 -54.32 -2.74 15.82
C GLN A 134 -55.23 -3.44 16.84
N TYR A 135 -54.68 -3.94 17.95
CA TYR A 135 -55.47 -4.51 19.04
C TYR A 135 -56.44 -3.48 19.64
N ARG A 136 -55.96 -2.26 19.89
CA ARG A 136 -56.79 -1.16 20.41
C ARG A 136 -57.92 -0.77 19.46
N ARG A 137 -57.65 -0.71 18.15
CA ARG A 137 -58.68 -0.42 17.14
C ARG A 137 -59.76 -1.51 17.07
N LYS A 138 -59.38 -2.79 17.11
CA LYS A 138 -60.33 -3.90 17.09
C LYS A 138 -61.27 -3.90 18.31
N GLN A 139 -60.76 -3.56 19.49
CA GLN A 139 -61.58 -3.44 20.70
C GLN A 139 -62.65 -2.34 20.58
N ASN A 140 -62.30 -1.18 20.02
CA ASN A 140 -63.24 -0.06 19.86
C ASN A 140 -64.31 -0.29 18.77
N THR A 141 -64.11 -1.23 17.85
CA THR A 141 -65.11 -1.56 16.80
C THR A 141 -66.10 -2.66 17.22
N MET A 142 -65.92 -3.27 18.39
CA MET A 142 -66.80 -4.34 18.92
C MET A 142 -67.77 -3.85 20.01
N THR A 143 -67.74 -2.55 20.32
CA THR A 143 -68.71 -1.83 21.17
C THR A 143 -69.57 -0.93 20.29
#